data_AF-A0A527XF52-F1
#
_entry.id   AF-A0A527XF52-F1
#
_cell.length_a   1.000
_cell.length_b   1.000
_cell.length_c   1.000
_cell.angle_alpha   90.00
_cell.angle_beta   90.00
_cell.angle_gamma   90.00
#
_symmetry.space_group_name_H-M   'P 1'
#
loop_
_entity.id
_entity.type
_entity.pdbx_description
1 polymer ?
#
loop_
_entity_poly.entity_id
_entity_poly.type
_entity_poly.pdbx_seq_one_letter_code
_entity_poly.pdbx_strand_id
1 'polypeptide(L)' 'PALGDGLAIFMGPDAYVTPAWYQTKQETGKVVPTWNYVAVHAHGPIEFFEDADRLLEVVTRLTNLHEGERSAPWA' A
#
# COMPACT_ATOMS: atom_id res chain seq x y z
N PRO A 1 -15.00 18.51 12.75
CA PRO A 1 -15.41 17.29 13.48
C PRO A 1 -15.64 16.13 12.50
N ALA A 2 -15.34 14.89 12.89
CA ALA A 2 -15.27 13.74 11.97
C ALA A 2 -16.55 13.56 11.14
N LEU A 3 -16.41 13.36 9.82
CA LEU A 3 -17.52 13.10 8.91
C LEU A 3 -17.25 11.80 8.14
N GLY A 4 -17.27 10.68 8.86
CA GLY A 4 -17.31 9.33 8.28
C GLY A 4 -16.21 8.37 8.76
N ASP A 5 -16.47 7.08 8.55
CA ASP A 5 -15.47 6.02 8.72
C ASP A 5 -14.67 5.83 7.42
N GLY A 6 -13.38 5.57 7.56
CA GLY A 6 -12.43 5.35 6.48
C GLY A 6 -11.80 3.98 6.51
N LEU A 7 -11.34 3.55 5.33
CA LEU A 7 -10.45 2.40 5.15
C LEU A 7 -9.24 2.84 4.34
N ALA A 8 -8.06 2.79 4.95
CA ALA A 8 -6.78 2.90 4.27
C ALA A 8 -6.23 1.50 3.96
N ILE A 9 -5.93 1.25 2.68
CA ILE A 9 -5.39 -0.02 2.20
C ILE A 9 -3.92 0.21 1.81
N PHE A 10 -3.02 -0.53 2.45
CA PHE A 10 -1.60 -0.55 2.12
C PHE A 10 -1.29 -1.86 1.41
N MET A 11 -0.92 -1.76 0.13
CA MET A 11 -0.61 -2.90 -0.72
C MET A 11 0.85 -3.30 -0.52
N GLY A 12 1.08 -4.56 -0.15
CA GLY A 12 2.39 -5.18 -0.12
C GLY A 12 2.72 -5.89 -1.45
N PRO A 13 3.79 -6.69 -1.49
CA PRO A 13 4.15 -7.45 -2.68
C PRO A 13 3.06 -8.45 -3.08
N ASP A 14 2.95 -8.66 -4.39
CA ASP A 14 2.06 -9.64 -4.98
C ASP A 14 2.72 -10.33 -6.18
N ALA A 15 2.20 -11.50 -6.54
CA ALA A 15 2.59 -12.21 -7.75
C ALA A 15 1.58 -13.28 -8.15
N TYR A 16 1.47 -13.51 -9.45
CA TYR A 16 0.80 -14.69 -9.99
C TYR A 16 1.60 -15.96 -9.66
N VAL A 17 0.90 -16.98 -9.17
CA VAL A 17 1.47 -18.31 -8.92
C VAL A 17 0.91 -19.26 -9.96
N THR A 18 1.76 -19.63 -10.93
CA THR A 18 1.35 -20.55 -12.00
C THR A 18 1.35 -21.99 -11.49
N PRO A 19 0.32 -22.79 -11.83
CA PRO A 19 0.31 -24.21 -11.49
C PRO A 19 1.38 -24.98 -12.26
N ALA A 20 1.98 -24.41 -13.30
CA ALA A 20 3.04 -25.02 -14.11
C ALA A 20 4.34 -25.26 -13.34
N TRP A 21 4.56 -24.56 -12.22
CA TRP A 21 5.73 -24.79 -11.35
C TRP A 21 5.66 -26.11 -10.59
N TYR A 22 4.47 -26.72 -10.47
CA TYR A 22 4.27 -27.93 -9.70
C TYR A 22 4.24 -29.15 -10.62
N GLN A 23 5.14 -30.11 -10.40
CA GLN A 23 5.18 -31.37 -11.16
C GLN A 23 3.83 -32.12 -11.10
N THR A 24 3.17 -32.10 -9.93
CA THR A 24 1.86 -32.72 -9.71
C THR A 24 0.75 -32.16 -10.60
N LYS A 25 0.92 -30.95 -11.17
CA LYS A 25 -0.02 -30.42 -12.15
C LYS A 25 -0.05 -31.27 -13.42
N GLN A 26 1.11 -31.71 -13.90
CA GLN A 26 1.20 -32.58 -15.08
C GLN A 26 0.69 -34.00 -14.76
N GLU A 27 0.94 -34.48 -13.54
CA GLU A 27 0.58 -35.85 -13.13
C GLU A 27 -0.91 -36.03 -12.84
N THR A 28 -1.54 -35.03 -12.21
CA THR A 28 -2.92 -35.18 -11.67
C THR A 28 -3.92 -34.18 -12.23
N GLY A 29 -3.45 -33.07 -12.82
CA GLY A 29 -4.29 -31.95 -13.21
C GLY A 29 -4.84 -31.11 -12.05
N LYS A 30 -4.66 -31.51 -10.79
CA LYS A 30 -5.33 -30.96 -9.60
C LYS A 30 -4.55 -29.85 -8.88
N VAL A 31 -3.88 -28.98 -9.63
CA VAL A 31 -3.30 -27.73 -9.11
C VAL A 31 -3.90 -26.57 -9.88
N VAL A 32 -4.39 -25.54 -9.20
CA VAL A 32 -5.08 -24.40 -9.82
C VAL A 32 -4.23 -23.14 -9.73
N PRO A 33 -4.38 -22.20 -10.68
CA PRO A 33 -3.71 -20.91 -10.59
C PRO A 33 -4.22 -20.08 -9.41
N THR A 34 -3.35 -19.22 -8.87
CA THR A 34 -3.70 -18.26 -7.81
C THR A 34 -2.84 -16.99 -7.89
N TRP A 35 -3.15 -16.03 -7.03
CA TRP A 35 -2.34 -14.84 -6.76
C TRP A 35 -1.96 -14.83 -5.28
N ASN A 36 -0.66 -14.76 -5.01
CA ASN A 36 -0.17 -14.46 -3.66
C ASN A 36 -0.10 -12.94 -3.52
N TYR A 37 -0.57 -12.40 -2.40
CA TYR A 37 -0.49 -10.98 -2.10
C TYR A 37 -0.42 -10.76 -0.58
N VAL A 38 0.06 -9.59 -0.18
CA VAL A 38 -0.01 -9.08 1.19
C VAL A 38 -0.70 -7.72 1.16
N ALA A 39 -1.63 -7.48 2.08
CA ALA A 39 -2.27 -6.18 2.26
C ALA A 39 -2.51 -5.90 3.75
N VAL A 40 -2.43 -4.63 4.14
CA VAL A 40 -2.84 -4.14 5.46
C VAL A 40 -4.04 -3.22 5.29
N HIS A 41 -5.12 -3.52 6.00
CA HIS A 41 -6.34 -2.71 6.04
C HIS A 41 -6.41 -2.00 7.40
N ALA A 42 -6.36 -0.66 7.39
CA ALA A 42 -6.52 0.16 8.58
C ALA A 42 -7.88 0.88 8.53
N HIS A 43 -8.74 0.59 9.50
CA HIS A 43 -10.07 1.18 9.63
C HIS A 43 -10.08 2.22 10.76
N GLY A 44 -10.78 3.33 10.55
CA GLY A 44 -10.96 4.33 11.61
C GLY A 44 -11.69 5.58 11.14
N PRO A 45 -11.99 6.50 12.07
CA PRO A 45 -12.68 7.75 11.75
C PRO A 45 -11.80 8.69 10.91
N ILE A 46 -12.42 9.48 10.04
CA ILE A 46 -11.76 10.50 9.22
C ILE A 46 -12.04 11.91 9.77
N GLU A 47 -10.99 12.73 9.89
CA GLU A 47 -11.07 14.16 10.19
C GLU A 47 -10.54 14.98 9.01
N PHE A 48 -11.33 15.95 8.55
CA PHE A 48 -10.88 17.01 7.65
C PHE A 48 -10.44 18.24 8.46
N PHE A 49 -9.33 18.87 8.07
CA PHE A 49 -8.80 20.07 8.71
C PHE A 49 -8.24 21.04 7.66
N GLU A 50 -8.36 22.34 7.95
CA GLU A 50 -7.92 23.44 7.07
C GLU A 50 -6.87 24.35 7.73
N ASP A 51 -6.46 24.02 8.95
CA ASP A 51 -5.46 24.77 9.71
C ASP A 51 -4.12 24.79 8.96
N ALA A 52 -3.62 26.00 8.66
CA ALA A 52 -2.47 26.19 7.78
C ALA A 52 -1.19 25.57 8.35
N ASP A 53 -0.99 25.64 9.67
CA ASP A 53 0.20 25.09 10.33
C ASP A 53 0.19 23.56 10.30
N ARG A 54 -0.96 22.93 10.61
CA ARG A 54 -1.15 21.47 10.47
C ARG A 54 -0.95 21.00 9.03
N LEU A 55 -1.45 21.75 8.06
CA LEU A 55 -1.28 21.41 6.64
C LEU A 55 0.19 21.48 6.22
N LEU A 56 0.91 22.54 6.65
CA LEU A 56 2.33 22.69 6.37
C LEU A 56 3.15 21.54 6.99
N GLU A 57 2.81 21.09 8.20
CA GLU A 57 3.48 19.95 8.85
C GLU A 57 3.34 18.67 8.01
N VAL A 58 2.13 18.35 7.53
CA VAL A 58 1.88 17.16 6.71
C VAL A 58 2.70 17.20 5.42
N VAL A 59 2.68 18.33 4.70
CA VAL A 59 3.44 18.49 3.45
C VAL A 59 4.94 18.39 3.74
N THR A 60 5.42 19.01 4.80
CA THR A 60 6.84 18.96 5.20
C THR A 60 7.30 17.54 5.52
N ARG A 61 6.48 16.75 6.22
CA ARG A 61 6.82 15.34 6.51
C ARG A 61 6.87 14.48 5.25
N LEU A 62 5.92 14.67 4.32
CA LEU A 62 5.92 13.97 3.04
C LEU A 62 7.12 14.35 2.18
N THR A 63 7.43 15.64 2.12
CA THR A 63 8.65 16.17 1.51
C THR A 63 9.89 15.46 2.06
N ASN A 64 10.08 15.47 3.38
CA ASN A 64 11.30 14.92 3.98
C ASN A 64 11.43 13.42 3.73
N LEU A 65 10.30 12.69 3.75
CA LEU A 65 10.27 11.26 3.47
C LEU A 65 10.72 10.92 2.05
N HIS A 66 10.37 11.74 1.05
CA HIS A 66 10.63 11.42 -0.37
C HIS A 66 11.86 12.14 -0.93
N GLU A 67 12.18 13.33 -0.45
CA GLU A 67 13.28 14.16 -0.96
C GLU A 67 14.52 14.15 -0.03
N GLY A 68 14.37 13.80 1.25
CA GLY A 68 15.43 13.98 2.25
C GLY A 68 16.70 13.16 2.00
N GLU A 69 16.58 11.98 1.39
CA GLU A 69 17.73 11.11 1.07
C GLU A 69 18.33 11.38 -0.33
N ARG A 70 17.76 12.31 -1.10
CA ARG A 70 18.26 12.64 -2.43
C ARG A 70 19.53 13.49 -2.34
N SER A 71 20.44 13.29 -3.29
CA SER A 71 21.69 14.07 -3.38
C SER A 71 21.45 15.54 -3.72
N ALA A 72 20.40 15.84 -4.49
CA ALA A 72 19.93 17.18 -4.78
C ALA A 72 18.41 17.22 -4.62
N PRO A 73 17.90 17.50 -3.41
CA PRO A 73 16.47 17.61 -3.16
C PRO A 73 15.85 18.71 -4.04
N TRP A 74 14.73 18.43 -4.70
CA TRP A 74 13.95 19.42 -5.48
C TRP A 74 14.63 20.01 -6.74
N ALA A 75 15.75 19.46 -7.19
CA ALA A 75 16.53 19.97 -8.34
C ALA A 75 16.14 19.31 -9.67
#